data_AF-A0A7Y7AD12-F1
#
_entry.id   AF-A0A7Y7AD12-F1
#
_cell.length_a   1.000
_cell.length_b   1.000
_cell.length_c   1.000
_cell.angle_alpha   90.00
_cell.angle_beta   90.00
_cell.angle_gamma   90.00
#
_symmetry.space_group_name_H-M   'P 1'
#
loop_
_entity.id
_entity.type
_entity.pdbx_description
1 polymer ?
#
loop_
_entity_poly.entity_id
_entity_poly.type
_entity_poly.pdbx_seq_one_letter_code
_entity_poly.pdbx_strand_id
1 'polypeptide(L)'
;MENNTLLHRQIHPHFVQKSEVSSQAFEATSSAFKPTPKDDSKLSVYNGEKFSAKEAFEHFVEHYTSIGVLSVSVQEALDIQLSSTEDNIPFNGHAYIDFTGLSSNQMKSKAKLLKKKANDRGWLHFDPNYEQ
;
A
#
# COMPACT_ATOMS: atom_id res chain seq x y z
N MET A 1 8.93 8.18 11.73
CA MET A 1 7.58 8.27 11.15
C MET A 1 6.59 8.52 12.26
N GLU A 2 5.84 9.60 12.15
CA GLU A 2 4.76 9.96 13.06
C GLU A 2 3.53 9.05 12.88
N ASN A 3 2.64 9.00 13.86
CA ASN A 3 1.44 8.13 13.81
C ASN A 3 0.50 8.48 12.64
N ASN A 4 0.40 9.76 12.27
CA ASN A 4 -0.45 10.21 11.19
C ASN A 4 0.21 10.09 9.81
N THR A 5 1.47 9.66 9.75
CA THR A 5 2.22 9.55 8.50
C THR A 5 1.58 8.52 7.60
N LEU A 6 1.30 8.94 6.36
CA LEU A 6 0.75 8.08 5.34
C LEU A 6 1.85 7.18 4.78
N LEU A 7 1.54 5.90 4.67
CA LEU A 7 2.35 4.88 4.04
C LEU A 7 1.77 4.62 2.66
N HIS A 8 2.48 5.04 1.63
CA HIS A 8 2.03 5.00 0.25
C HIS A 8 2.33 3.63 -0.35
N ARG A 9 1.29 2.96 -0.87
CA ARG A 9 1.37 1.64 -1.51
C ARG A 9 0.98 1.74 -2.97
N GLN A 10 1.89 1.34 -3.84
CA GLN A 10 1.67 1.23 -5.28
C GLN A 10 0.82 0.00 -5.58
N ILE A 11 -0.20 0.19 -6.41
CA ILE A 11 -1.17 -0.84 -6.72
C ILE A 11 -0.93 -1.36 -8.13
N HIS A 12 -0.56 -2.63 -8.21
CA HIS A 12 -0.42 -3.32 -9.49
C HIS A 12 -1.79 -3.55 -10.15
N PRO A 13 -1.93 -3.45 -11.48
CA PRO A 13 -3.22 -3.62 -12.18
C PRO A 13 -3.91 -4.96 -11.88
N HIS A 14 -3.13 -6.04 -11.66
CA HIS A 14 -3.68 -7.35 -11.29
C HIS A 14 -4.36 -7.38 -9.91
N PHE A 15 -4.11 -6.38 -9.06
CA PHE A 15 -4.66 -6.33 -7.71
C PHE A 15 -5.85 -5.39 -7.57
N VAL A 16 -6.44 -4.93 -8.67
CA VAL A 16 -7.70 -4.19 -8.64
C VAL A 16 -8.85 -4.98 -9.26
N GLN A 17 -10.05 -4.61 -8.85
CA GLN A 17 -11.30 -5.05 -9.44
C GLN A 17 -12.18 -3.83 -9.72
N LYS A 18 -13.03 -3.92 -10.74
CA LYS A 18 -14.01 -2.88 -11.02
C LYS A 18 -14.98 -2.78 -9.84
N SER A 19 -15.17 -1.58 -9.29
CA SER A 19 -16.16 -1.39 -8.22
C SER A 19 -17.56 -1.44 -8.83
N GLU A 20 -18.42 -2.31 -8.31
CA GLU A 20 -19.84 -2.38 -8.71
C GLU A 20 -20.70 -1.35 -7.92
N VAL A 21 -20.14 -0.74 -6.88
CA VAL A 21 -20.93 -0.10 -5.80
C VAL A 21 -20.52 1.35 -5.51
N SER A 22 -19.36 1.81 -5.99
CA SER A 22 -18.84 3.15 -5.68
C SER A 22 -18.57 3.98 -6.93
N SER A 23 -18.53 5.30 -6.76
CA SER A 23 -18.14 6.26 -7.81
C SER A 23 -16.67 6.14 -8.22
N GLN A 24 -15.85 5.35 -7.51
CA GLN A 24 -14.48 5.04 -7.89
C GLN A 24 -14.49 3.79 -8.79
N ALA A 25 -13.99 3.92 -10.01
CA ALA A 25 -14.05 2.84 -11.00
C ALA A 25 -13.29 1.56 -10.58
N PHE A 26 -12.34 1.67 -9.64
CA PHE A 26 -11.44 0.59 -9.22
C PHE A 26 -11.28 0.52 -7.71
N GLU A 27 -11.28 -0.70 -7.19
CA GLU A 27 -10.94 -1.00 -5.79
C GLU A 27 -9.78 -1.97 -5.70
N ALA A 28 -8.84 -1.72 -4.79
CA ALA A 28 -7.79 -2.68 -4.51
C ALA A 28 -8.32 -3.91 -3.78
N THR A 29 -7.78 -5.06 -4.14
CA THR A 29 -8.00 -6.35 -3.45
C THR A 29 -7.05 -6.48 -2.26
N SER A 30 -7.33 -7.41 -1.34
CA SER A 30 -6.43 -7.66 -0.21
C SER A 30 -5.03 -8.13 -0.63
N SER A 31 -4.87 -8.63 -1.86
CA SER A 31 -3.57 -9.04 -2.39
C SER A 31 -2.61 -7.87 -2.54
N ALA A 32 -3.11 -6.65 -2.77
CA ALA A 32 -2.27 -5.44 -2.82
C ALA A 32 -1.60 -5.11 -1.47
N PHE A 33 -2.19 -5.58 -0.37
CA PHE A 33 -1.78 -5.31 1.02
C PHE A 33 -1.28 -6.55 1.77
N LYS A 34 -0.98 -7.62 1.04
CA LYS A 34 -0.40 -8.84 1.61
C LYS A 34 1.01 -9.01 1.06
N PRO A 35 2.05 -9.14 1.91
CA PRO A 35 3.38 -9.53 1.45
C PRO A 35 3.33 -10.86 0.68
N THR A 36 4.13 -10.97 -0.36
CA THR A 36 4.39 -12.23 -1.05
C THR A 36 5.50 -13.01 -0.32
N PRO A 37 5.66 -14.32 -0.59
CA PRO A 37 6.76 -15.10 0.01
C PRO A 37 8.16 -14.56 -0.28
N LYS A 38 8.32 -13.77 -1.35
CA LYS A 38 9.60 -13.14 -1.72
C LYS A 38 9.91 -11.88 -0.91
N ASP A 39 8.91 -11.33 -0.22
CA ASP A 39 9.02 -10.07 0.50
C ASP A 39 9.42 -10.27 1.97
N ASP A 40 9.84 -11.47 2.38
CA ASP A 40 10.22 -11.80 3.77
C ASP A 40 9.18 -11.34 4.81
N SER A 41 7.89 -11.42 4.47
CA SER A 41 6.77 -10.93 5.30
C SER A 41 6.76 -9.41 5.55
N LYS A 42 7.41 -8.61 4.72
CA LYS A 42 7.48 -7.15 4.83
C LYS A 42 6.82 -6.50 3.62
N LEU A 43 5.73 -5.77 3.84
CA LEU A 43 5.03 -5.09 2.76
C LEU A 43 5.70 -3.74 2.48
N SER A 44 6.39 -3.61 1.34
CA SER A 44 7.01 -2.34 0.92
C SER A 44 6.00 -1.23 0.72
N VAL A 45 6.34 -0.06 1.25
CA VAL A 45 5.59 1.20 1.16
C VAL A 45 6.56 2.38 1.08
N TYR A 46 6.06 3.55 0.69
CA TYR A 46 6.82 4.79 0.72
C TYR A 46 6.41 5.60 1.94
N ASN A 47 7.37 6.27 2.56
CA ASN A 47 7.14 7.20 3.66
C ASN A 47 6.53 8.52 3.13
N GLY A 48 5.29 8.80 3.52
CA GLY A 48 4.55 10.01 3.13
C GLY A 48 5.10 11.33 3.69
N GLU A 49 6.03 11.29 4.64
CA GLU A 49 6.81 12.48 5.05
C GLU A 49 7.85 12.89 4.00
N LYS A 50 8.24 11.96 3.11
CA LYS A 50 9.31 12.16 2.11
C LYS A 50 8.82 12.16 0.67
N PHE A 51 7.73 11.45 0.39
CA PHE A 51 7.11 11.42 -0.92
C PHE A 51 5.63 11.75 -0.78
N SER A 52 5.11 12.63 -1.62
CA SER A 52 3.68 12.66 -1.91
C SER A 52 3.25 11.39 -2.64
N ALA A 53 1.94 11.11 -2.68
CA ALA A 53 1.42 9.97 -3.42
C ALA A 53 1.77 10.02 -4.92
N LYS A 54 1.84 11.21 -5.52
CA LYS A 54 2.25 11.41 -6.92
C LYS A 54 3.75 11.13 -7.11
N GLU A 55 4.61 11.67 -6.27
CA GLU A 55 6.06 11.43 -6.36
C GLU A 55 6.38 9.94 -6.12
N ALA A 56 5.70 9.31 -5.17
CA ALA A 56 5.84 7.87 -4.92
C ALA A 56 5.36 7.02 -6.10
N PHE A 57 4.36 7.48 -6.86
CA PHE A 57 3.95 6.84 -8.11
C PHE A 57 5.02 6.99 -9.17
N GLU A 58 5.42 8.24 -9.46
CA GLU A 58 6.41 8.59 -10.50
C GLU A 58 7.72 7.83 -10.29
N HIS A 59 8.27 7.86 -9.08
CA HIS A 59 9.49 7.14 -8.73
C HIS A 59 9.35 5.61 -8.90
N PHE A 60 8.18 5.04 -8.56
CA PHE A 60 7.98 3.59 -8.68
C PHE A 60 7.84 3.13 -10.14
N VAL A 61 7.15 3.92 -10.98
CA VAL A 61 6.89 3.54 -12.37
C VAL A 61 8.10 3.67 -13.30
N GLU A 62 9.20 4.27 -12.84
CA GLU A 62 10.49 4.23 -13.54
C GLU A 62 11.04 2.81 -13.69
N HIS A 63 10.67 1.90 -12.78
CA HIS A 63 11.21 0.54 -12.73
C HIS A 63 10.15 -0.56 -12.68
N TYR A 64 8.92 -0.24 -12.29
CA TYR A 64 7.86 -1.22 -12.03
C TYR A 64 6.50 -0.75 -12.59
N THR A 65 5.49 -1.62 -12.53
CA THR A 65 4.14 -1.29 -13.02
C THR A 65 3.21 -0.98 -11.85
N SER A 66 2.51 0.16 -11.95
CA SER A 66 1.47 0.58 -11.01
C SER A 66 0.36 1.32 -11.75
N ILE A 67 -0.87 1.25 -11.27
CA ILE A 67 -2.00 2.05 -11.77
C ILE A 67 -2.36 3.21 -10.84
N GLY A 68 -1.66 3.32 -9.70
CA GLY A 68 -1.92 4.37 -8.73
C GLY A 68 -1.39 4.04 -7.35
N VAL A 69 -1.72 4.92 -6.41
CA VAL A 69 -1.27 4.88 -5.04
C VAL A 69 -2.45 4.98 -4.09
N LEU A 70 -2.55 3.97 -3.23
CA LEU A 70 -3.40 4.00 -2.05
C LEU A 70 -2.54 4.15 -0.81
N SER A 71 -3.15 4.47 0.32
CA SER A 71 -2.38 4.67 1.55
C SER A 71 -3.13 4.27 2.80
N VAL A 72 -2.34 3.92 3.81
CA VAL A 72 -2.76 3.72 5.20
C VAL A 72 -1.86 4.56 6.09
N SER A 73 -2.33 5.03 7.23
CA SER A 73 -1.46 5.70 8.20
C SER A 73 -0.68 4.68 9.05
N VAL A 74 0.43 5.13 9.65
CA VAL A 74 1.15 4.36 10.67
C VAL A 74 0.20 3.94 11.81
N GLN A 75 -0.67 4.84 12.26
CA GLN A 75 -1.67 4.55 13.30
C GLN A 75 -2.65 3.45 12.86
N GLU A 76 -3.14 3.46 11.62
CA GLU A 76 -4.04 2.41 11.13
C GLU A 76 -3.38 1.04 11.06
N ALA A 77 -2.08 0.99 10.77
CA ALA A 77 -1.30 -0.25 10.85
C ALA A 77 -1.14 -0.71 12.31
N LEU A 78 -0.81 0.22 13.21
CA LEU A 78 -0.67 -0.05 14.65
C LEU A 78 -1.98 -0.54 15.29
N ASP A 79 -3.13 0.04 14.92
CA ASP A 79 -4.46 -0.34 15.42
C ASP A 79 -4.79 -1.80 15.10
N ILE A 80 -4.23 -2.33 14.01
CA ILE A 80 -4.33 -3.74 13.65
C ILE A 80 -3.08 -4.54 14.03
N GLN A 81 -2.28 -4.05 14.98
CA GLN A 81 -1.10 -4.74 15.52
C GLN A 81 -0.02 -5.05 14.47
N LEU A 82 0.16 -4.16 13.49
CA LEU A 82 1.31 -4.18 12.60
C LEU A 82 2.20 -2.98 12.89
N SER A 83 3.51 -3.18 12.89
CA SER A 83 4.48 -2.09 12.95
C SER A 83 4.87 -1.62 11.56
N SER A 84 5.41 -0.42 11.45
CA SER A 84 5.96 0.11 10.21
C SER A 84 7.31 0.74 10.48
N THR A 85 8.28 0.45 9.63
CA THR A 85 9.67 0.89 9.81
C THR A 85 10.19 1.49 8.52
N GLU A 86 10.84 2.64 8.62
CA GLU A 86 11.60 3.22 7.52
C GLU A 86 13.01 2.63 7.55
N ASP A 87 13.42 1.98 6.45
CA ASP A 87 14.77 1.41 6.32
C ASP A 87 15.63 2.17 5.33
N ASN A 88 15.03 3.04 4.49
CA ASN A 88 15.69 3.78 3.42
C ASN A 88 16.44 2.87 2.41
N ILE A 89 15.97 1.62 2.21
CA ILE A 89 16.59 0.65 1.31
C ILE A 89 15.56 0.20 0.26
N PRO A 90 15.81 0.37 -1.05
CA PRO A 90 17.07 0.79 -1.66
C PRO A 90 17.23 2.31 -1.81
N PHE A 91 16.26 3.12 -1.39
CA PHE A 91 16.26 4.58 -1.52
C PHE A 91 15.74 5.28 -0.27
N ASN A 92 16.13 6.54 -0.08
CA ASN A 92 15.68 7.39 1.01
C ASN A 92 14.16 7.60 0.93
N GLY A 93 13.40 7.13 1.92
CA GLY A 93 11.94 7.14 1.94
C GLY A 93 11.27 5.80 1.65
N HIS A 94 12.04 4.74 1.39
CA HIS A 94 11.52 3.38 1.47
C HIS A 94 11.22 3.00 2.93
N ALA A 95 10.06 2.38 3.13
CA ALA A 95 9.61 1.82 4.39
C ALA A 95 8.88 0.49 4.15
N TYR A 96 8.59 -0.24 5.22
CA TYR A 96 7.79 -1.45 5.16
C TYR A 96 6.81 -1.55 6.33
N ILE A 97 5.69 -2.25 6.10
CA ILE A 97 4.80 -2.74 7.14
C ILE A 97 5.19 -4.19 7.47
N ASP A 98 5.46 -4.47 8.74
CA ASP A 98 6.00 -5.75 9.19
C ASP A 98 4.89 -6.76 9.53
N PHE A 99 4.87 -7.89 8.82
CA PHE A 99 4.01 -9.03 9.10
C PHE A 99 4.78 -10.24 9.66
N THR A 100 6.04 -10.06 10.03
CA THR A 100 6.89 -11.13 10.58
C THR A 100 6.24 -11.77 11.80
N GLY A 101 6.32 -13.10 11.89
CA GLY A 101 5.74 -13.87 12.99
C GLY A 101 4.23 -14.15 12.85
N LEU A 102 3.56 -13.64 11.82
CA LEU A 102 2.17 -13.98 11.52
C LEU A 102 2.07 -15.23 10.65
N SER A 103 1.05 -16.06 10.89
CA SER A 103 0.67 -17.12 9.96
C SER A 103 0.05 -16.55 8.69
N SER A 104 0.03 -17.33 7.60
CA SER A 104 -0.60 -16.92 6.32
C SER A 104 -2.07 -16.48 6.48
N ASN A 105 -2.82 -17.12 7.38
CA ASN A 105 -4.20 -16.73 7.69
C ASN A 105 -4.27 -15.39 8.42
N GLN A 106 -3.38 -15.15 9.39
CA GLN A 106 -3.31 -13.86 10.08
C GLN A 106 -2.92 -12.75 9.09
N MET A 107 -1.91 -12.97 8.23
CA MET A 107 -1.53 -12.01 7.19
C MET A 107 -2.70 -11.67 6.27
N LYS A 108 -3.45 -12.68 5.80
CA LYS A 108 -4.64 -12.48 4.96
C LYS A 108 -5.69 -11.63 5.68
N SER A 109 -5.91 -11.87 6.97
CA SER A 109 -6.87 -11.11 7.78
C SER A 109 -6.43 -9.65 7.93
N LYS A 110 -5.18 -9.40 8.32
CA LYS A 110 -4.62 -8.06 8.47
C LYS A 110 -4.57 -7.29 7.15
N ALA A 111 -4.19 -7.94 6.04
CA ALA A 111 -4.22 -7.36 4.70
C ALA A 111 -5.64 -6.92 4.28
N LYS A 112 -6.67 -7.69 4.64
CA LYS A 112 -8.07 -7.30 4.38
C LYS A 112 -8.47 -6.04 5.15
N LEU A 113 -7.97 -5.88 6.38
CA LEU A 113 -8.21 -4.68 7.20
C LEU A 113 -7.49 -3.45 6.63
N LEU A 114 -6.20 -3.57 6.28
CA LEU A 114 -5.45 -2.49 5.62
C LEU A 114 -6.10 -2.06 4.31
N LYS A 115 -6.44 -3.04 3.47
CA LYS A 115 -7.15 -2.79 2.20
C LYS A 115 -8.44 -2.03 2.44
N LYS A 116 -9.20 -2.35 3.49
CA LYS A 116 -10.45 -1.64 3.79
C LYS A 116 -10.16 -0.17 4.09
N LYS A 117 -9.20 0.11 4.99
CA LYS A 117 -8.80 1.49 5.33
C LYS A 117 -8.32 2.26 4.11
N ALA A 118 -7.53 1.62 3.25
CA ALA A 118 -7.02 2.20 2.02
C ALA A 118 -8.13 2.53 1.01
N ASN A 119 -9.07 1.61 0.76
CA ASN A 119 -10.20 1.85 -0.14
C ASN A 119 -11.17 2.89 0.44
N ASP A 120 -11.43 2.87 1.75
CA ASP A 120 -12.29 3.85 2.42
C ASP A 120 -11.70 5.28 2.28
N ARG A 121 -10.36 5.41 2.26
CA ARG A 121 -9.64 6.67 1.97
C ARG A 121 -9.69 7.06 0.50
N GLY A 122 -9.72 6.08 -0.40
CA GLY A 122 -9.68 6.28 -1.85
C GLY A 122 -8.28 6.49 -2.42
N TRP A 123 -8.21 6.57 -3.74
CA TRP A 123 -6.98 6.81 -4.50
C TRP A 123 -6.39 8.18 -4.19
N LEU A 124 -5.17 8.21 -3.64
CA LEU A 124 -4.42 9.46 -3.45
C LEU A 124 -3.69 9.88 -4.73
N HIS A 125 -3.40 8.90 -5.59
CA HIS A 125 -3.02 9.12 -6.97
C HIS A 125 -3.57 7.97 -7.80
N PHE A 126 -4.12 8.27 -8.97
CA PHE A 126 -4.56 7.29 -9.95
C PHE A 126 -3.93 7.68 -11.28
N ASP A 127 -3.35 6.72 -12.00
CA ASP A 127 -2.74 7.00 -13.29
C ASP A 127 -3.82 7.45 -14.28
N PRO A 128 -3.80 8.70 -14.75
CA PRO A 128 -4.82 9.20 -15.67
C PRO A 128 -4.78 8.50 -17.03
N ASN A 129 -3.68 7.82 -17.37
CA ASN A 129 -3.49 7.13 -18.65
C ASN A 129 -3.83 5.64 -18.57
N TYR A 130 -4.28 5.13 -17.42
CA TYR A 130 -4.62 3.72 -17.29
C TYR A 130 -5.97 3.43 -17.96
N GLU A 131 -5.90 2.85 -19.16
CA GLU A 131 -7.03 2.30 -19.89
C GLU A 131 -7.12 0.78 -19.66
N GLN A 132 -8.33 0.28 -19.37
CA GLN A 132 -8.61 -1.13 -19.06
C GLN A 132 -8.96 -1.95 -20.30
#